data_AF-H3AZW5-F1
#
_entry.id   AF-H3AZW5-F1
#
_cell.length_a   1.000
_cell.length_b   1.000
_cell.length_c   1.000
_cell.angle_alpha   90.00
_cell.angle_beta   90.00
_cell.angle_gamma   90.00
#
_symmetry.space_group_name_H-M   'P 1'
#
loop_
_entity.id
_entity.type
_entity.pdbx_description
1 polymer ?
#
loop_
_entity_poly.entity_id
_entity_poly.type
_entity_poly.pdbx_seq_one_letter_code
_entity_poly.pdbx_strand_id
1 'polypeptide(L)'
;MAAVAELSSLEKTLGLREGNKFSTQGDKQDLNRYLEDKVYLAGNSFTLADILMYYGLHPIIAELTIQEKEKHVNVSRWFNHIQHYPNVRQHLSPIIFLKNRLYSSVY
;
A
#
# COMPACT_ATOMS: atom_id res chain seq x y z
N MET A 1 15.00 -22.87 -12.21
CA MET A 1 13.57 -22.98 -12.58
C MET A 1 12.80 -23.95 -11.69
N ALA A 2 13.34 -25.11 -11.28
CA ALA A 2 12.63 -26.07 -10.41
C ALA A 2 12.34 -25.55 -8.97
N ALA A 3 13.32 -24.89 -8.33
CA ALA A 3 13.16 -24.39 -6.96
C ALA A 3 12.05 -23.33 -6.78
N VAL A 4 11.80 -22.51 -7.82
CA VAL A 4 10.74 -21.48 -7.79
C VAL A 4 9.36 -22.12 -7.85
N ALA A 5 9.21 -23.23 -8.57
CA ALA A 5 7.95 -23.97 -8.65
C ALA A 5 7.63 -24.66 -7.31
N GLU A 6 8.62 -25.24 -6.64
CA GLU A 6 8.44 -25.88 -5.32
C GLU A 6 8.04 -24.87 -4.24
N LEU A 7 8.68 -23.69 -4.21
CA LEU A 7 8.32 -22.61 -3.31
C LEU A 7 6.88 -22.15 -3.52
N SER A 8 6.46 -21.96 -4.78
CA SER A 8 5.08 -21.54 -5.10
C SER A 8 4.02 -22.57 -4.67
N SER A 9 4.37 -23.86 -4.70
CA SER A 9 3.51 -24.96 -4.27
C SER A 9 3.40 -25.03 -2.74
N LEU A 10 4.50 -24.73 -2.04
CA LEU A 10 4.56 -24.66 -0.57
C LEU A 10 3.74 -23.48 -0.03
N GLU A 11 3.89 -22.29 -0.64
CA GLU A 11 3.14 -21.08 -0.29
C GLU A 11 1.63 -21.29 -0.41
N LYS A 12 1.21 -22.03 -1.46
CA LYS A 12 -0.20 -22.38 -1.69
C LYS A 12 -0.72 -23.39 -0.66
N THR A 13 0.10 -24.36 -0.25
CA THR A 13 -0.25 -25.39 0.74
C THR A 13 -0.37 -24.81 2.15
N LEU A 14 0.45 -23.81 2.47
CA LEU A 14 0.44 -23.13 3.78
C LEU A 14 -0.62 -22.03 3.91
N GLY A 15 -1.46 -21.80 2.89
CA GLY A 15 -2.47 -20.74 2.90
C GLY A 15 -1.88 -19.32 2.96
N LEU A 16 -0.57 -19.16 2.74
CA LEU A 16 0.12 -17.87 2.78
C LEU A 16 -0.21 -16.99 1.56
N ARG A 17 -0.84 -17.58 0.54
CA ARG A 17 -1.44 -16.87 -0.59
C ARG A 17 -2.93 -16.62 -0.39
N GLU A 18 -3.36 -16.20 0.80
CA GLU A 18 -4.58 -15.40 0.89
C GLU A 18 -4.23 -14.05 0.25
N GLY A 19 -4.58 -13.90 -1.04
CA GLY A 19 -4.47 -12.63 -1.74
C GLY A 19 -5.06 -11.54 -0.86
N ASN A 20 -4.28 -10.49 -0.62
CA ASN A 20 -4.64 -9.43 0.30
C ASN A 20 -6.08 -8.94 -0.01
N LYS A 21 -6.95 -8.96 1.00
CA LYS A 21 -8.40 -8.69 0.88
C LYS A 21 -8.68 -7.24 0.46
N PHE A 22 -7.67 -6.38 0.46
CA PHE A 22 -7.67 -5.06 -0.19
C PHE A 22 -7.75 -5.09 -1.73
N SER A 23 -8.01 -6.25 -2.33
CA SER A 23 -8.11 -6.45 -3.78
C SER A 23 -9.34 -5.77 -4.37
N THR A 24 -10.35 -5.40 -3.56
CA THR A 24 -11.52 -4.70 -4.06
C THR A 24 -11.27 -3.20 -4.21
N GLN A 25 -11.82 -2.61 -5.28
CA GLN A 25 -11.73 -1.17 -5.50
C GLN A 25 -12.51 -0.36 -4.45
N GLY A 26 -13.50 -0.98 -3.79
CA GLY A 26 -14.27 -0.38 -2.70
C GLY A 26 -13.41 -0.11 -1.47
N ASP A 27 -12.67 -1.12 -1.02
CA ASP A 27 -11.83 -1.01 0.19
C ASP A 27 -10.75 0.07 0.07
N LYS A 28 -10.20 0.26 -1.13
CA LYS A 28 -9.21 1.33 -1.42
C LYS A 28 -9.83 2.72 -1.37
N GLN A 29 -11.10 2.88 -1.77
CA GLN A 29 -11.80 4.17 -1.69
C GLN A 29 -12.17 4.51 -0.25
N ASP A 30 -12.64 3.52 0.51
CA ASP A 30 -13.00 3.70 1.92
C ASP A 30 -11.78 4.08 2.76
N LEU A 31 -10.65 3.40 2.56
CA LEU A 31 -9.40 3.76 3.23
C LEU A 31 -8.93 5.16 2.83
N ASN A 32 -9.06 5.53 1.55
CA ASN A 32 -8.68 6.86 1.08
C ASN A 32 -9.54 7.97 1.71
N ARG A 33 -10.84 7.73 1.88
CA ARG A 33 -11.74 8.65 2.57
C ARG A 33 -11.44 8.70 4.07
N TYR A 34 -11.20 7.56 4.70
CA TYR A 34 -10.89 7.50 6.13
C TYR A 34 -9.61 8.26 6.51
N LEU A 35 -8.59 8.23 5.64
CA LEU A 35 -7.31 8.92 5.82
C LEU A 35 -7.33 10.38 5.36
N GLU A 36 -8.45 10.93 4.92
CA GLU A 36 -8.53 12.32 4.44
C GLU A 36 -8.06 13.32 5.51
N ASP A 37 -8.58 13.18 6.72
CA ASP A 37 -8.33 14.04 7.88
C ASP A 37 -7.31 13.46 8.87
N LYS A 38 -6.69 12.30 8.58
CA LYS A 38 -5.82 11.57 9.51
C LYS A 38 -4.42 11.37 8.97
N VAL A 39 -3.41 11.61 9.80
CA VAL A 39 -2.00 11.39 9.45
C VAL A 39 -1.67 9.90 9.49
N TYR A 40 -2.21 9.19 10.47
CA TYR A 40 -2.02 7.76 10.73
C TYR A 40 -3.38 7.05 10.83
N LEU A 41 -3.39 5.72 10.85
CA LEU A 41 -4.62 4.96 11.00
C LEU A 41 -5.35 5.25 12.33
N ALA A 42 -4.61 5.55 13.39
CA ALA A 42 -5.14 5.97 14.70
C ALA A 42 -5.22 7.50 14.83
N GLY A 43 -5.45 8.22 13.73
CA GLY A 43 -5.55 9.68 13.72
C GLY A 43 -4.19 10.37 13.71
N ASN A 44 -3.71 10.77 14.88
CA ASN A 44 -2.46 11.52 15.06
C ASN A 44 -1.33 10.71 15.71
N SER A 45 -1.60 9.45 16.08
CA SER A 45 -0.62 8.57 16.70
C SER A 45 -0.17 7.48 15.73
N PHE A 46 1.15 7.32 15.58
CA PHE A 46 1.74 6.20 14.86
C PHE A 46 1.62 4.92 15.69
N THR A 47 1.08 3.85 15.09
CA THR A 47 0.79 2.60 15.80
C THR A 47 1.23 1.37 15.00
N LEU A 48 1.13 0.20 15.64
CA LEU A 48 1.37 -1.07 14.96
C LEU A 48 0.43 -1.28 13.76
N ALA A 49 -0.77 -0.71 13.78
CA ALA A 49 -1.69 -0.77 12.65
C ALA A 49 -1.06 -0.18 11.38
N ASP A 50 -0.33 0.94 11.50
CA ASP A 50 0.32 1.59 10.34
C ASP A 50 1.42 0.71 9.75
N ILE A 51 2.20 0.05 10.60
CA ILE A 51 3.27 -0.87 10.18
C ILE A 51 2.66 -2.08 9.47
N LEU A 52 1.69 -2.75 10.09
CA LEU A 52 1.06 -3.94 9.52
C LEU A 52 0.39 -3.62 8.19
N MET A 53 -0.32 -2.50 8.11
CA MET A 53 -0.96 -2.08 6.86
C MET A 53 0.05 -1.66 5.80
N TYR A 54 1.16 -1.03 6.17
CA TYR A 54 2.23 -0.70 5.21
C TYR A 54 2.80 -1.96 4.54
N TYR A 55 3.15 -2.99 5.32
CA TYR A 55 3.64 -4.26 4.78
C TYR A 55 2.57 -4.98 3.95
N GLY A 56 1.32 -5.01 4.42
CA GLY A 56 0.22 -5.64 3.69
C GLY A 56 -0.05 -4.94 2.34
N LEU A 57 -0.04 -3.61 2.31
CA LEU A 57 -0.36 -2.82 1.12
C LEU A 57 0.82 -2.66 0.15
N HIS A 58 2.06 -2.91 0.58
CA HIS A 58 3.26 -2.74 -0.27
C HIS A 58 3.15 -3.41 -1.64
N PRO A 59 2.81 -4.72 -1.77
CA PRO A 59 2.67 -5.35 -3.10
C PRO A 59 1.59 -4.71 -3.96
N ILE A 60 0.44 -4.34 -3.36
CA ILE A 60 -0.66 -3.72 -4.09
C ILE A 60 -0.25 -2.34 -4.62
N ILE A 61 0.35 -1.51 -3.76
CA ILE A 61 0.76 -0.15 -4.12
C ILE A 61 1.92 -0.16 -5.12
N ALA A 62 2.78 -1.18 -5.08
CA ALA A 62 3.84 -1.37 -6.07
C ALA A 62 3.28 -1.62 -7.47
N GLU A 63 2.17 -2.35 -7.57
CA GLU A 63 1.50 -2.69 -8.84
C GLU A 63 0.64 -1.54 -9.41
N LEU A 64 0.20 -0.57 -8.57
CA LEU A 64 -0.63 0.53 -9.02
C LEU A 64 0.10 1.48 -9.99
N THR A 65 -0.63 1.88 -11.04
CA THR A 65 -0.22 2.94 -11.96
C THR A 65 -0.16 4.30 -11.27
N ILE A 66 0.50 5.27 -11.91
CA ILE A 66 0.59 6.64 -11.40
C ILE A 66 -0.81 7.26 -11.26
N GLN A 67 -1.67 7.05 -12.25
CA GLN A 67 -3.04 7.57 -12.29
C GLN A 67 -3.90 6.99 -11.16
N GLU A 68 -3.75 5.71 -10.84
CA GLU A 68 -4.45 5.09 -9.70
C GLU A 68 -3.93 5.64 -8.36
N LYS A 69 -2.62 5.86 -8.24
CA LYS A 69 -2.04 6.50 -7.05
C LYS A 69 -2.54 7.94 -6.87
N GLU A 70 -2.75 8.67 -7.96
CA GLU A 70 -3.36 10.02 -7.94
C GLU A 70 -4.83 9.96 -7.51
N LYS A 71 -5.60 8.94 -7.94
CA LYS A 71 -7.00 8.75 -7.51
C LYS A 71 -7.11 8.52 -5.99
N HIS A 72 -6.16 7.81 -5.40
CA HIS A 72 -6.11 7.52 -3.97
C HIS A 72 -5.05 8.37 -3.25
N VAL A 73 -5.14 9.70 -3.40
CA VAL A 73 -4.14 10.66 -2.92
C VAL A 73 -3.82 10.55 -1.41
N ASN A 74 -4.81 10.27 -0.57
CA ASN A 74 -4.62 10.21 0.88
C ASN A 74 -3.88 8.93 1.29
N VAL A 75 -4.21 7.80 0.63
CA VAL A 75 -3.46 6.53 0.80
C VAL A 75 -2.04 6.71 0.30
N SER A 76 -1.84 7.31 -0.88
CA SER A 76 -0.52 7.61 -1.42
C SER A 76 0.30 8.51 -0.49
N ARG A 77 -0.30 9.55 0.07
CA ARG A 77 0.32 10.44 1.07
C ARG A 77 0.74 9.66 2.32
N TRP A 78 -0.19 8.90 2.90
CA TRP A 78 0.07 8.09 4.09
C TRP A 78 1.16 7.06 3.83
N PHE A 79 1.07 6.28 2.76
CA PHE A 79 2.06 5.27 2.41
C PHE A 79 3.45 5.90 2.19
N ASN A 80 3.50 7.03 1.50
CA ASN A 80 4.75 7.76 1.30
C ASN A 80 5.34 8.29 2.62
N HIS A 81 4.50 8.63 3.59
CA HIS A 81 4.94 9.02 4.93
C HIS A 81 5.50 7.83 5.70
N ILE A 82 4.76 6.71 5.75
CA ILE A 82 5.17 5.51 6.49
C ILE A 82 6.45 4.88 5.92
N GLN A 83 6.63 4.87 4.59
CA GLN A 83 7.85 4.30 3.99
C GLN A 83 9.15 5.05 4.36
N HIS A 84 9.03 6.30 4.80
CA HIS A 84 10.16 7.13 5.27
C HIS A 84 10.26 7.16 6.80
N TYR A 85 9.35 6.49 7.51
CA TYR A 85 9.40 6.42 8.96
C TYR A 85 10.61 5.57 9.41
N PRO A 86 11.39 6.03 10.40
CA PRO A 86 12.60 5.33 10.84
C PRO A 86 12.34 3.85 11.15
N ASN A 87 13.18 2.97 10.60
CA ASN A 87 13.14 1.51 10.82
C ASN A 87 11.90 0.75 10.32
N VAL A 88 10.97 1.40 9.61
CA VAL A 88 9.75 0.73 9.11
C VAL A 88 9.96 0.04 7.78
N ARG A 89 10.64 0.67 6.80
CA ARG A 89 10.80 0.09 5.46
C ARG A 89 11.71 -1.14 5.42
N GLN A 90 12.79 -1.11 6.19
CA GLN A 90 13.84 -2.14 6.19
C GLN A 90 14.35 -2.46 4.75
N HIS A 91 14.12 -3.68 4.29
CA HIS A 91 14.59 -4.23 3.02
C HIS A 91 13.64 -3.96 1.84
N LEU A 92 12.45 -3.42 2.08
CA LEU A 92 11.48 -3.16 1.02
C LEU A 92 11.96 -2.02 0.12
N SER A 93 11.77 -2.19 -1.19
CA SER A 93 12.07 -1.15 -2.17
C SER A 93 11.18 0.08 -1.97
N PRO A 94 11.74 1.31 -2.02
CA PRO A 94 10.95 2.53 -1.95
C PRO A 94 10.03 2.67 -3.16
N ILE A 95 8.78 3.04 -2.93
CA ILE A 95 7.82 3.31 -4.00
C ILE A 95 7.78 4.82 -4.24
N ILE A 96 8.03 5.22 -5.49
CA ILE A 96 8.04 6.63 -5.88
C ILE A 96 6.61 7.13 -6.03
N PHE A 97 6.31 8.24 -5.37
CA PHE A 97 5.07 8.99 -5.53
C PHE A 97 5.37 10.36 -6.15
N LEU A 98 4.58 10.74 -7.15
CA LEU A 98 4.65 12.09 -7.71
C LEU A 98 3.87 13.05 -6.80
N LYS A 99 4.53 14.14 -6.40
CA LYS A 99 3.89 15.21 -5.61
C LYS A 99 3.07 16.17 -6.47
N ASN A 100 3.38 16.24 -7.77
CA ASN A 100 2.71 17.10 -8.73
C ASN A 100 1.65 16.27 -9.47
N ARG A 101 0.40 16.76 -9.50
CA ARG A 101 -0.64 16.20 -10.36
C ARG A 101 -0.27 16.53 -11.80
N LEU A 102 0.03 15.51 -12.59
CA LEU A 102 0.35 15.72 -14.00
C LEU A 102 -0.91 15.81 -14.87
N TYR A 103 -2.03 15.30 -14.36
CA TYR A 103 -3.34 15.38 -15.00
C TYR A 103 -4.22 16.34 -14.20
N SER A 104 -4.53 17.52 -14.76
CA SER A 104 -5.65 18.31 -14.25
C SER A 104 -6.94 17.57 -14.61
N SER A 105 -7.82 17.40 -13.61
CA SER A 105 -9.18 16.92 -13.85
C SER A 105 -9.92 18.01 -14.63
N VAL A 106 -9.76 18.01 -15.95
CA VAL A 106 -10.56 18.83 -16.87
C VAL A 106 -11.72 17.95 -17.33
N TYR A 107 -12.68 17.72 -16.46
CA TYR A 107 -14.06 17.34 -16.80
C TYR A 107 -14.99 17.81 -15.69
#